data_AF-A0A286XCA6-F1
#
_entry.id   AF-A0A286XCA6-F1
#
_cell.length_a   1.000
_cell.length_b   1.000
_cell.length_c   1.000
_cell.angle_alpha   90.00
_cell.angle_beta   90.00
_cell.angle_gamma   90.00
#
_symmetry.space_group_name_H-M   'P 1'
#
loop_
_entity.id
_entity.type
_entity.pdbx_description
1 polymer ?
#
loop_
_entity_poly.entity_id
_entity_poly.type
_entity_poly.pdbx_seq_one_letter_code
_entity_poly.pdbx_strand_id
1 'polypeptide(L)'
;MSEESESLRTSPSVASLSESELPPPPEPPGYVCSLTEDLVTKAREELQEKPEWRLRDVQALRDMVRKEYPNLSTSLDDAFLLRFLRARKFDYDRALQLLVNYHSCRRSWPEVFSNLRPSALKEVLSSGFLTVLPRTDPRGCHVLCIRPDRWIPSNYPITENIRAIYLTLEKLIQSEETQVNGIVILADYKGVSLSKASHFGPFIAKKVIGILQDGFPIRIKAVHVVNEPRIFKGIFAIIKPFLKEKIANRFFLHGSDLNSLHTNLPRNILPKEYGGTAGELDTATWNAVLLASEEDFVREFCQPVPACDSILGQAQLPAGLTSDAPCDDSMRAVKSQLYSCY
;
A
#
# COMPACT_ATOMS: atom_id res chain seq x y z
N MET A 1 -61.11 -1.69 -73.02
CA MET A 1 -60.30 -2.47 -73.99
C MET A 1 -58.85 -2.22 -73.60
N SER A 2 -58.32 -3.01 -72.65
CA SER A 2 -57.36 -4.12 -72.89
C SER A 2 -56.02 -3.59 -73.40
N GLU A 3 -54.83 -3.85 -72.85
CA GLU A 3 -54.32 -4.91 -71.95
C GLU A 3 -52.97 -4.44 -71.35
N GLU A 4 -52.46 -5.22 -70.39
CA GLU A 4 -51.31 -5.04 -69.50
C GLU A 4 -49.92 -4.93 -70.17
N SER A 5 -48.95 -4.35 -69.45
CA SER A 5 -47.60 -4.91 -69.39
C SER A 5 -46.92 -4.61 -68.04
N GLU A 6 -46.75 -5.66 -67.24
CA GLU A 6 -45.87 -5.70 -66.07
C GLU A 6 -44.40 -5.56 -66.51
N SER A 7 -43.62 -4.76 -65.78
CA SER A 7 -42.16 -4.78 -65.87
C SER A 7 -41.56 -5.15 -64.52
N LEU A 8 -41.02 -6.38 -64.46
CA LEU A 8 -40.21 -6.90 -63.38
C LEU A 8 -38.93 -6.04 -63.21
N ARG A 9 -38.71 -5.51 -62.00
CA ARG A 9 -37.41 -4.98 -61.58
C ARG A 9 -36.51 -6.13 -61.15
N THR A 10 -35.44 -6.36 -61.90
CA THR A 10 -34.31 -7.20 -61.52
C THR A 10 -33.32 -6.41 -60.67
N SER A 11 -33.02 -6.93 -59.48
CA SER A 11 -31.97 -6.45 -58.58
C SER A 11 -30.57 -6.79 -59.10
N PRO A 12 -29.56 -5.91 -58.94
CA PRO A 12 -28.17 -6.33 -58.89
C PRO A 12 -27.69 -6.43 -57.44
N SER A 13 -27.07 -7.58 -57.16
CA SER A 13 -26.37 -7.98 -55.94
C SER A 13 -25.34 -6.94 -55.46
N VAL A 14 -25.45 -6.54 -54.19
CA VAL A 14 -24.41 -5.78 -53.48
C VAL A 14 -23.40 -6.77 -52.95
N ALA A 15 -22.22 -6.80 -53.58
CA ALA A 15 -21.07 -7.53 -53.08
C ALA A 15 -20.64 -6.96 -51.72
N SER A 16 -20.64 -7.82 -50.71
CA SER A 16 -20.11 -7.57 -49.37
C SER A 16 -18.59 -7.42 -49.44
N LEU A 17 -18.09 -6.21 -49.17
CA LEU A 17 -16.68 -5.98 -48.90
C LEU A 17 -16.36 -6.50 -47.49
N SER A 18 -15.48 -7.49 -47.43
CA SER A 18 -14.96 -8.07 -46.21
C SER A 18 -14.14 -7.05 -45.43
N GLU A 19 -14.56 -6.77 -44.18
CA GLU A 19 -13.71 -6.17 -43.15
C GLU A 19 -12.58 -7.15 -42.82
N SER A 20 -11.47 -7.06 -43.54
CA SER A 20 -10.22 -7.70 -43.15
C SER A 20 -9.08 -6.70 -43.18
N GLU A 21 -8.36 -6.67 -42.05
CA GLU A 21 -7.02 -6.09 -41.87
C GLU A 21 -6.96 -4.59 -41.53
N LEU A 22 -7.60 -4.22 -40.41
CA LEU A 22 -6.96 -3.25 -39.53
C LEU A 22 -5.75 -3.94 -38.87
N PRO A 23 -4.53 -3.38 -38.97
CA PRO A 23 -3.37 -3.95 -38.29
C PRO A 23 -3.65 -4.02 -36.78
N PRO A 24 -3.18 -5.08 -36.09
CA PRO A 24 -3.36 -5.20 -34.66
C PRO A 24 -2.80 -3.92 -34.00
N PRO A 25 -3.47 -3.41 -32.93
CA PRO A 25 -2.95 -2.27 -32.20
C PRO A 25 -1.50 -2.58 -31.79
N PRO A 26 -0.59 -1.58 -31.85
CA PRO A 26 0.79 -1.78 -31.47
C PRO A 26 0.83 -2.42 -30.09
N GLU A 27 1.55 -3.54 -29.97
CA GLU A 27 1.73 -4.21 -28.68
C GLU A 27 2.19 -3.16 -27.67
N PRO A 28 1.58 -3.11 -26.47
CA PRO A 28 2.02 -2.16 -25.46
C PRO A 28 3.53 -2.34 -25.26
N PRO A 29 4.30 -1.24 -25.16
CA PRO A 29 5.74 -1.34 -25.04
C PRO A 29 6.06 -2.27 -23.87
N GLY A 30 6.85 -3.30 -24.15
CA GLY A 30 7.29 -4.26 -23.14
C GLY A 30 7.91 -3.52 -21.95
N TYR A 31 7.82 -4.11 -20.76
CA TYR A 31 8.33 -3.48 -19.55
C TYR A 31 9.80 -3.04 -19.70
N VAL A 32 10.05 -1.76 -19.40
CA VAL A 32 11.39 -1.18 -19.36
C VAL A 32 11.75 -0.85 -17.92
N CYS A 33 12.81 -1.47 -17.42
CA CYS A 33 13.32 -1.22 -16.08
C CYS A 33 13.87 0.19 -15.97
N SER A 34 13.33 0.97 -15.03
CA SER A 34 13.75 2.36 -14.77
C SER A 34 14.90 2.50 -13.77
N LEU A 35 15.34 1.40 -13.15
CA LEU A 35 16.44 1.41 -12.16
C LEU A 35 17.80 1.76 -12.80
N THR A 36 18.55 2.65 -12.14
CA THR A 36 19.98 2.87 -12.38
C THR A 36 20.80 1.62 -12.08
N GLU A 37 22.04 1.53 -12.58
CA GLU A 37 22.95 0.39 -12.34
C GLU A 37 23.20 0.11 -10.84
N ASP A 38 23.37 1.15 -10.03
CA ASP A 38 23.54 1.01 -8.57
C ASP A 38 22.31 0.37 -7.91
N LEU A 39 21.12 0.80 -8.32
CA LEU A 39 19.87 0.24 -7.81
C LEU A 39 19.60 -1.17 -8.33
N VAL A 40 20.04 -1.50 -9.55
CA VAL A 40 20.02 -2.88 -10.06
C VAL A 40 20.92 -3.78 -9.20
N THR A 41 22.11 -3.31 -8.85
CA THR A 41 23.04 -4.03 -7.98
C THR A 41 22.44 -4.24 -6.59
N LYS A 42 21.91 -3.17 -5.99
CA LYS A 42 21.21 -3.23 -4.71
C LYS A 42 19.99 -4.16 -4.74
N ALA A 43 19.20 -4.16 -5.81
CA ALA A 43 18.07 -5.06 -5.96
C ALA A 43 18.52 -6.53 -6.05
N ARG A 44 19.62 -6.81 -6.75
CA ARG A 44 20.22 -8.15 -6.79
C ARG A 44 20.64 -8.62 -5.40
N GLU A 45 21.31 -7.76 -4.63
CA GLU A 45 21.83 -8.11 -3.30
C GLU A 45 20.75 -8.18 -2.22
N GLU A 46 19.88 -7.18 -2.13
CA GLU A 46 18.89 -7.09 -1.04
C GLU A 46 17.60 -7.85 -1.33
N LEU A 47 17.23 -7.96 -2.61
CA LEU A 47 15.93 -8.48 -3.07
C LEU A 47 16.03 -9.74 -3.91
N GLN A 48 17.24 -10.23 -4.20
CA GLN A 48 17.44 -11.41 -5.06
C GLN A 48 16.89 -11.22 -6.49
N GLU A 49 16.73 -9.96 -6.92
CA GLU A 49 16.28 -9.63 -8.27
C GLU A 49 17.42 -9.83 -9.27
N LYS A 50 17.24 -10.75 -10.21
CA LYS A 50 18.18 -10.97 -11.31
C LYS A 50 17.61 -10.35 -12.58
N PRO A 51 18.17 -9.23 -13.10
CA PRO A 51 17.71 -8.58 -14.33
C PRO A 51 17.46 -9.53 -15.49
N GLU A 52 18.34 -10.50 -15.68
CA GLU A 52 18.26 -11.53 -16.72
C GLU A 52 17.04 -12.47 -16.58
N TRP A 53 16.47 -12.58 -15.38
CA TRP A 53 15.33 -13.46 -15.09
C TRP A 53 14.04 -12.69 -14.75
N ARG A 54 14.13 -11.37 -14.63
CA ARG A 54 13.03 -10.52 -14.14
C ARG A 54 11.69 -10.81 -14.83
N LEU A 55 11.65 -10.79 -16.16
CA LEU A 55 10.41 -11.02 -16.91
C LEU A 55 9.90 -12.46 -16.77
N ARG A 56 10.81 -13.44 -16.68
CA ARG A 56 10.45 -14.84 -16.42
C ARG A 56 9.83 -14.99 -15.02
N ASP A 57 10.41 -14.35 -14.02
CA ASP A 57 9.95 -14.45 -12.63
C ASP A 57 8.60 -13.71 -12.45
N VAL A 58 8.39 -12.60 -13.18
CA VAL A 58 7.09 -11.94 -13.31
C VAL A 58 6.06 -12.84 -13.97
N GLN A 59 6.43 -13.52 -15.06
CA GLN A 59 5.57 -14.47 -15.74
C GLN A 59 5.18 -15.64 -14.82
N ALA A 60 6.10 -16.15 -14.01
CA ALA A 60 5.81 -17.19 -13.03
C ALA A 60 4.74 -16.73 -12.00
N LEU A 61 4.89 -15.53 -11.42
CA LEU A 61 3.88 -15.00 -10.49
C LEU A 61 2.53 -14.79 -11.20
N ARG A 62 2.53 -14.29 -12.43
CA ARG A 62 1.32 -14.12 -13.25
C ARG A 62 0.58 -15.45 -13.44
N ASP A 63 1.31 -16.52 -13.77
CA ASP A 63 0.72 -17.84 -13.98
C ASP A 63 0.19 -18.44 -12.67
N MET A 64 0.88 -18.23 -11.55
CA MET A 64 0.37 -18.60 -10.22
C MET A 64 -0.94 -17.88 -9.89
N VAL A 65 -1.04 -16.56 -10.11
CA VAL A 65 -2.29 -15.81 -9.88
C VAL A 65 -3.43 -16.37 -10.73
N ARG A 66 -3.20 -16.62 -12.03
CA ARG A 66 -4.23 -17.15 -12.93
C ARG A 66 -4.69 -18.56 -12.53
N LYS A 67 -3.75 -19.40 -12.10
CA LYS A 67 -4.03 -20.79 -11.72
C LYS A 67 -4.76 -20.90 -10.39
N GLU A 68 -4.28 -20.19 -9.37
CA GLU A 68 -4.76 -20.34 -7.99
C GLU A 68 -5.91 -19.39 -7.65
N TYR A 69 -5.99 -18.24 -8.32
CA TYR A 69 -6.98 -17.19 -8.07
C TYR A 69 -7.60 -16.67 -9.38
N PRO A 70 -8.23 -17.53 -10.20
CA PRO A 70 -8.75 -17.18 -11.53
C PRO A 70 -9.80 -16.05 -11.52
N ASN A 71 -10.50 -15.87 -10.40
CA ASN A 71 -11.56 -14.87 -10.23
C ASN A 71 -11.07 -13.58 -9.53
N LEU A 72 -9.77 -13.46 -9.26
CA LEU A 72 -9.23 -12.25 -8.63
C LEU A 72 -9.10 -11.13 -9.67
N SER A 73 -9.95 -10.11 -9.54
CA SER A 73 -9.83 -8.89 -10.35
C SER A 73 -8.60 -8.09 -9.91
N THR A 74 -7.51 -8.21 -10.67
CA THR A 74 -6.23 -7.55 -10.41
C THR A 74 -5.51 -7.24 -11.72
N SER A 75 -4.72 -6.16 -11.75
CA SER A 75 -3.73 -6.00 -12.82
C SER A 75 -2.74 -7.16 -12.79
N LEU A 76 -2.37 -7.62 -13.98
CA LEU A 76 -1.34 -8.64 -14.21
C LEU A 76 -0.17 -8.06 -15.02
N ASP A 77 -0.05 -6.74 -15.06
CA ASP A 77 1.02 -6.05 -15.79
C ASP A 77 2.36 -6.23 -15.08
N ASP A 78 3.45 -6.25 -15.84
CA ASP A 78 4.78 -6.52 -15.31
C ASP A 78 5.15 -5.57 -14.16
N ALA A 79 4.94 -4.27 -14.36
CA ALA A 79 5.26 -3.24 -13.38
C ALA A 79 4.43 -3.36 -12.08
N PHE A 80 3.19 -3.87 -12.17
CA PHE A 80 2.35 -4.10 -11.00
C PHE A 80 2.84 -5.32 -10.20
N LEU A 81 3.05 -6.45 -10.89
CA LEU A 81 3.52 -7.70 -10.27
C LEU A 81 4.92 -7.56 -9.64
N LEU A 82 5.80 -6.77 -10.26
CA LEU A 82 7.14 -6.50 -9.72
C LEU A 82 7.12 -5.86 -8.33
N ARG A 83 6.09 -5.08 -7.98
CA ARG A 83 5.95 -4.49 -6.63
C ARG A 83 5.93 -5.60 -5.57
N PHE A 84 5.18 -6.66 -5.84
CA PHE A 84 5.00 -7.80 -4.92
C PHE A 84 6.25 -8.67 -4.85
N LEU A 85 6.86 -8.98 -5.99
CA LEU A 85 8.12 -9.71 -6.06
C LEU A 85 9.23 -8.98 -5.29
N ARG A 86 9.45 -7.69 -5.56
CA ARG A 86 10.46 -6.87 -4.87
C ARG A 86 10.19 -6.77 -3.37
N ALA A 87 8.93 -6.57 -2.96
CA ALA A 87 8.54 -6.52 -1.55
C ALA A 87 8.77 -7.85 -0.80
N ARG A 88 8.88 -8.98 -1.52
CA ARG A 88 9.08 -10.32 -0.98
C ARG A 88 10.38 -10.97 -1.43
N LYS A 89 11.32 -10.18 -1.96
CA LYS A 89 12.65 -10.64 -2.39
C LYS A 89 12.58 -11.80 -3.38
N PHE A 90 11.65 -11.71 -4.34
CA PHE A 90 11.43 -12.71 -5.37
C PHE A 90 11.08 -14.12 -4.84
N ASP A 91 10.61 -14.21 -3.60
CA ASP A 91 9.92 -15.40 -3.09
C ASP A 91 8.49 -15.41 -3.62
N TYR A 92 8.20 -16.36 -4.52
CA TYR A 92 6.96 -16.39 -5.30
C TYR A 92 5.73 -16.65 -4.43
N ASP A 93 5.79 -17.62 -3.51
CA ASP A 93 4.67 -17.96 -2.64
C ASP A 93 4.33 -16.77 -1.72
N ARG A 94 5.36 -16.12 -1.16
CA ARG A 94 5.16 -14.93 -0.32
C ARG A 94 4.67 -13.74 -1.13
N ALA A 95 5.10 -13.57 -2.38
CA ALA A 95 4.64 -12.51 -3.27
C ALA A 95 3.18 -12.71 -3.66
N LEU A 96 2.78 -13.93 -4.01
CA LEU A 96 1.39 -14.30 -4.28
C LEU A 96 0.52 -14.04 -3.06
N GLN A 97 0.94 -14.50 -1.87
CA GLN A 97 0.19 -14.28 -0.65
C GLN A 97 0.02 -12.79 -0.32
N LEU A 98 1.06 -11.97 -0.54
CA LEU A 98 0.98 -10.52 -0.36
C LEU A 98 -0.01 -9.89 -1.34
N LEU A 99 -0.05 -10.33 -2.60
CA LEU A 99 -0.99 -9.85 -3.62
C LEU A 99 -2.43 -10.19 -3.24
N VAL A 100 -2.68 -11.42 -2.80
CA VAL A 100 -4.01 -11.86 -2.33
C VAL A 100 -4.44 -11.07 -1.10
N ASN A 101 -3.52 -10.84 -0.16
CA ASN A 101 -3.78 -10.04 1.03
C ASN A 101 -4.06 -8.57 0.68
N TYR A 102 -3.35 -8.00 -0.28
CA TYR A 102 -3.56 -6.63 -0.75
C TYR A 102 -5.02 -6.40 -1.18
N HIS A 103 -5.58 -7.30 -1.97
CA HIS A 103 -7.00 -7.25 -2.35
C HIS A 103 -7.97 -7.62 -1.23
N SER A 104 -7.59 -8.54 -0.35
CA SER A 104 -8.43 -8.96 0.77
C SER A 104 -8.54 -7.89 1.87
N CYS A 105 -7.46 -7.15 2.14
CA CYS A 105 -7.46 -5.97 2.99
C CYS A 105 -8.36 -4.88 2.42
N ARG A 106 -8.29 -4.63 1.10
CA ARG A 106 -9.17 -3.68 0.41
C ARG A 106 -10.66 -4.03 0.59
N ARG A 107 -11.03 -5.29 0.34
CA ARG A 107 -12.42 -5.78 0.46
C ARG A 107 -12.95 -5.77 1.90
N SER A 108 -12.11 -6.06 2.88
CA SER A 108 -12.53 -6.18 4.29
C SER A 108 -12.62 -4.85 5.05
N TRP A 109 -12.32 -3.72 4.39
CA TRP A 109 -12.42 -2.40 5.02
C TRP A 109 -12.96 -1.32 4.06
N PRO A 110 -14.23 -1.44 3.62
CA PRO A 110 -14.84 -0.54 2.64
C PRO A 110 -14.82 0.94 3.07
N GLU A 111 -14.91 1.24 4.37
CA GLU A 111 -14.76 2.61 4.90
C GLU A 111 -13.47 3.30 4.44
N VAL A 112 -12.37 2.54 4.27
CA VAL A 112 -11.08 3.07 3.81
C VAL A 112 -10.94 2.96 2.28
N PHE A 113 -11.51 1.93 1.65
CA PHE A 113 -11.17 1.63 0.25
C PHE A 113 -12.25 1.99 -0.77
N SER A 114 -13.49 2.23 -0.33
CA SER A 114 -14.56 2.68 -1.22
C SER A 114 -14.35 4.14 -1.65
N ASN A 115 -14.50 4.41 -2.95
CA ASN A 115 -14.35 5.76 -3.54
C ASN A 115 -13.02 6.43 -3.10
N LEU A 116 -11.92 5.67 -3.07
CA LEU A 116 -10.64 6.14 -2.57
C LEU A 116 -9.93 6.99 -3.62
N ARG A 117 -10.06 8.32 -3.49
CA ARG A 117 -9.48 9.30 -4.40
C ARG A 117 -9.05 10.59 -3.67
N PRO A 118 -8.01 11.30 -4.15
CA PRO A 118 -7.52 12.54 -3.53
C PRO A 118 -8.59 13.62 -3.30
N SER A 119 -9.48 13.83 -4.27
CA SER A 119 -10.52 14.87 -4.20
C SER A 119 -11.54 14.66 -3.08
N ALA A 120 -11.69 13.42 -2.60
CA ALA A 120 -12.53 13.08 -1.45
C ALA A 120 -11.86 13.42 -0.09
N LEU A 121 -10.55 13.69 -0.09
CA LEU A 121 -9.74 13.89 1.13
C LEU A 121 -9.19 15.31 1.27
N LYS A 122 -9.74 16.30 0.56
CA LYS A 122 -9.20 17.67 0.53
C LYS A 122 -8.98 18.27 1.92
N GLU A 123 -9.91 18.04 2.85
CA GLU A 123 -9.79 18.49 4.24
C GLU A 123 -8.58 17.86 4.93
N VAL A 124 -8.42 16.53 4.83
CA VAL A 124 -7.28 15.79 5.39
C VAL A 124 -5.97 16.28 4.80
N LEU A 125 -5.90 16.42 3.47
CA LEU A 125 -4.71 16.89 2.76
C LEU A 125 -4.34 18.30 3.26
N SER A 126 -5.30 19.20 3.34
CA SER A 126 -5.08 20.58 3.80
C SER A 126 -4.73 20.70 5.29
N SER A 127 -5.06 19.70 6.12
CA SER A 127 -4.80 19.73 7.57
C SER A 127 -3.31 19.72 7.93
N GLY A 128 -2.46 19.27 7.00
CA GLY A 128 -1.04 19.04 7.24
C GLY A 128 -0.74 17.79 8.07
N PHE A 129 -1.71 16.89 8.24
CA PHE A 129 -1.53 15.59 8.89
C PHE A 129 -0.43 14.73 8.25
N LEU A 130 -0.27 14.83 6.93
CA LEU A 130 0.66 14.02 6.14
C LEU A 130 1.41 14.89 5.13
N THR A 131 2.67 14.59 4.88
CA THR A 131 3.40 15.03 3.68
C THR A 131 4.56 14.08 3.40
N VAL A 132 5.17 14.17 2.22
CA VAL A 132 6.42 13.49 1.89
C VAL A 132 7.50 14.55 1.73
N LEU A 133 8.64 14.37 2.40
CA LEU A 133 9.74 15.31 2.26
C LEU A 133 10.28 15.29 0.81
N PRO A 134 10.67 16.45 0.25
CA PRO A 134 11.10 16.55 -1.15
C PRO A 134 12.43 15.82 -1.42
N ARG A 135 13.22 15.56 -0.39
CA ARG A 135 14.50 14.84 -0.47
C ARG A 135 14.38 13.49 0.22
N THR A 136 14.98 12.47 -0.38
CA THR A 136 15.12 11.13 0.19
C THR A 136 16.20 11.08 1.26
N ASP A 137 16.20 10.03 2.09
CA ASP A 137 17.32 9.72 2.98
C ASP A 137 18.59 9.34 2.17
N PRO A 138 19.79 9.29 2.80
CA PRO A 138 21.02 8.88 2.11
C PRO A 138 21.00 7.49 1.47
N ARG A 139 20.00 6.65 1.79
CA ARG A 139 19.81 5.31 1.21
C ARG A 139 18.78 5.32 0.07
N GLY A 140 18.29 6.50 -0.33
CA GLY A 140 17.30 6.70 -1.36
C GLY A 140 15.85 6.46 -0.91
N CYS A 141 15.56 6.38 0.39
CA CYS A 141 14.21 6.15 0.89
C CYS A 141 13.42 7.46 0.95
N HIS A 142 12.20 7.49 0.42
CA HIS A 142 11.29 8.61 0.68
C HIS A 142 10.93 8.69 2.17
N VAL A 143 10.90 9.91 2.71
CA VAL A 143 10.54 10.17 4.10
C VAL A 143 9.09 10.65 4.18
N LEU A 144 8.22 9.78 4.66
CA LEU A 144 6.81 10.07 4.93
C LEU A 144 6.69 10.72 6.31
N CYS A 145 6.28 11.99 6.35
CA CYS A 145 6.07 12.73 7.58
C CYS A 145 4.60 12.67 8.00
N ILE A 146 4.33 12.18 9.22
CA ILE A 146 2.99 12.08 9.81
C ILE A 146 2.93 12.93 11.08
N ARG A 147 1.90 13.75 11.22
CA ARG A 147 1.67 14.65 12.36
C ARG A 147 0.27 14.40 12.95
N PRO A 148 0.11 13.41 13.84
CA PRO A 148 -1.21 13.01 14.34
C PRO A 148 -1.94 14.09 15.13
N ASP A 149 -1.24 15.14 15.61
CA ASP A 149 -1.86 16.29 16.26
C ASP A 149 -2.81 17.06 15.35
N ARG A 150 -2.57 17.04 14.03
CA ARG A 150 -3.36 17.76 13.02
C ARG A 150 -4.72 17.15 12.75
N TRP A 151 -4.92 15.88 13.06
CA TRP A 151 -6.22 15.26 12.94
C TRP A 151 -7.15 15.70 14.07
N ILE A 152 -8.32 16.23 13.75
CA ILE A 152 -9.33 16.64 14.72
C ILE A 152 -10.49 15.63 14.69
N PRO A 153 -10.66 14.76 15.70
CA PRO A 153 -11.65 13.69 15.68
C PRO A 153 -13.12 14.15 15.53
N SER A 154 -13.43 15.38 15.93
CA SER A 154 -14.77 15.96 15.78
C SER A 154 -15.09 16.37 14.34
N ASN A 155 -14.09 16.54 13.47
CA ASN A 155 -14.30 16.95 12.09
C ASN A 155 -14.55 15.74 11.19
N TYR A 156 -13.74 14.68 11.37
CA TYR A 156 -13.84 13.46 10.56
C TYR A 156 -13.19 12.26 11.28
N PRO A 157 -13.61 11.02 10.97
CA PRO A 157 -13.06 9.81 11.59
C PRO A 157 -11.60 9.55 11.19
N ILE A 158 -10.87 8.80 12.01
CA ILE A 158 -9.45 8.46 11.75
C ILE A 158 -9.24 7.76 10.39
N THR A 159 -10.27 7.08 9.88
CA THR A 159 -10.27 6.39 8.59
C THR A 159 -9.90 7.33 7.44
N GLU A 160 -10.28 8.60 7.47
CA GLU A 160 -9.90 9.58 6.43
C GLU A 160 -8.38 9.85 6.39
N ASN A 161 -7.71 9.84 7.55
CA ASN A 161 -6.25 9.93 7.59
C ASN A 161 -5.58 8.64 7.08
N ILE A 162 -6.17 7.48 7.39
CA ILE A 162 -5.69 6.18 6.90
C ILE A 162 -5.82 6.11 5.36
N ARG A 163 -6.91 6.64 4.81
CA ARG A 163 -7.12 6.82 3.37
C ARG A 163 -6.02 7.67 2.75
N ALA A 164 -5.68 8.81 3.35
CA ALA A 164 -4.61 9.69 2.85
C ALA A 164 -3.22 9.04 2.90
N ILE A 165 -2.92 8.29 3.98
CA ILE A 165 -1.70 7.48 4.07
C ILE A 165 -1.67 6.45 2.95
N TYR A 166 -2.77 5.72 2.73
CA TYR A 166 -2.82 4.68 1.70
C TYR A 166 -2.63 5.25 0.29
N LEU A 167 -3.30 6.36 -0.07
CA LEU A 167 -3.08 7.07 -1.34
C LEU A 167 -1.61 7.46 -1.51
N THR A 168 -0.96 7.92 -0.44
CA THR A 168 0.46 8.28 -0.47
C THR A 168 1.34 7.05 -0.71
N LEU A 169 1.06 5.92 -0.05
CA LEU A 169 1.80 4.69 -0.29
C LEU A 169 1.61 4.14 -1.70
N GLU A 170 0.37 4.20 -2.24
CA GLU A 170 0.06 3.84 -3.62
C GLU A 170 0.79 4.73 -4.62
N LYS A 171 0.87 6.03 -4.36
CA LYS A 171 1.64 6.93 -5.24
C LYS A 171 3.14 6.64 -5.18
N LEU A 172 3.68 6.45 -3.98
CA LEU A 172 5.11 6.20 -3.77
C LEU A 172 5.59 4.88 -4.39
N ILE A 173 4.78 3.82 -4.32
CA ILE A 173 5.16 2.48 -4.81
C ILE A 173 5.18 2.38 -6.34
N GLN A 174 4.65 3.38 -7.06
CA GLN A 174 4.75 3.44 -8.53
C GLN A 174 6.22 3.55 -8.99
N SER A 175 7.08 4.22 -8.22
CA SER A 175 8.51 4.31 -8.51
C SER A 175 9.23 3.00 -8.20
N GLU A 176 9.97 2.49 -9.18
CA GLU A 176 10.83 1.32 -8.98
C GLU A 176 11.92 1.57 -7.95
N GLU A 177 12.45 2.79 -7.87
CA GLU A 177 13.43 3.16 -6.87
C GLU A 177 12.85 3.03 -5.45
N THR A 178 11.59 3.44 -5.23
CA THR A 178 10.90 3.25 -3.95
C THR A 178 10.73 1.76 -3.64
N GLN A 179 10.41 0.93 -4.64
CA GLN A 179 10.28 -0.52 -4.44
C GLN A 179 11.61 -1.13 -3.95
N VAL A 180 12.75 -0.64 -4.46
CA VAL A 180 14.10 -1.10 -4.09
C VAL A 180 14.63 -0.49 -2.79
N ASN A 181 14.46 0.81 -2.60
CA ASN A 181 15.00 1.53 -1.45
C ASN A 181 14.10 1.37 -0.22
N GLY A 182 12.79 1.38 -0.43
CA GLY A 182 11.78 1.45 0.62
C GLY A 182 11.48 2.89 1.06
N ILE A 183 10.79 3.01 2.19
CA ILE A 183 10.42 4.29 2.79
C ILE A 183 10.86 4.37 4.24
N VAL A 184 10.95 5.59 4.74
CA VAL A 184 11.10 5.91 6.16
C VAL A 184 9.86 6.68 6.62
N ILE A 185 9.36 6.37 7.80
CA ILE A 185 8.28 7.14 8.43
C ILE A 185 8.90 8.04 9.50
N LEU A 186 8.60 9.33 9.46
CA LEU A 186 8.87 10.30 10.52
C LEU A 186 7.53 10.72 11.14
N ALA A 187 7.27 10.28 12.37
CA ALA A 187 6.03 10.57 13.07
C ALA A 187 6.29 11.57 14.21
N ASP A 188 5.72 12.76 14.09
CA ASP A 188 5.81 13.80 15.11
C ASP A 188 4.57 13.75 16.01
N TYR A 189 4.77 13.33 17.25
CA TYR A 189 3.70 13.16 18.23
C TYR A 189 3.51 14.39 19.13
N LYS A 190 4.13 15.53 18.81
CA LYS A 190 3.96 16.78 19.56
C LYS A 190 2.48 17.16 19.65
N GLY A 191 1.96 17.30 20.87
CA GLY A 191 0.57 17.72 21.09
C GLY A 191 -0.48 16.60 20.96
N VAL A 192 -0.08 15.34 20.78
CA VAL A 192 -1.00 14.20 20.81
C VAL A 192 -1.47 13.94 22.24
N SER A 193 -2.78 14.03 22.48
CA SER A 193 -3.41 13.72 23.77
C SER A 193 -3.85 12.25 23.84
N LEU A 194 -4.01 11.73 25.06
CA LEU A 194 -4.53 10.37 25.27
C LEU A 194 -5.97 10.22 24.75
N SER A 195 -6.81 11.25 24.89
CA SER A 195 -8.16 11.27 24.33
C SER A 195 -8.15 11.15 22.80
N LYS A 196 -7.23 11.83 22.10
CA LYS A 196 -7.06 11.64 20.65
C LYS A 196 -6.60 10.22 20.33
N ALA A 197 -5.63 9.72 21.09
CA ALA A 197 -5.08 8.38 20.89
C ALA A 197 -6.10 7.25 21.16
N SER A 198 -7.06 7.42 22.06
CA SER A 198 -8.07 6.38 22.35
C SER A 198 -9.00 6.07 21.18
N HIS A 199 -9.15 7.01 20.23
CA HIS A 199 -9.85 6.73 18.97
C HIS A 199 -9.05 5.80 18.04
N PHE A 200 -7.73 5.70 18.23
CA PHE A 200 -6.87 4.73 17.55
C PHE A 200 -6.71 3.46 18.40
N GLY A 201 -7.83 2.78 18.63
CA GLY A 201 -7.88 1.58 19.47
C GLY A 201 -7.23 0.33 18.82
N PRO A 202 -7.15 -0.80 19.57
CA PRO A 202 -6.51 -2.03 19.12
C PRO A 202 -7.03 -2.59 17.79
N PHE A 203 -8.32 -2.42 17.51
CA PHE A 203 -8.93 -2.88 16.25
C PHE A 203 -8.37 -2.15 15.03
N ILE A 204 -8.32 -0.81 15.10
CA ILE A 204 -7.76 0.02 14.03
C ILE A 204 -6.25 -0.24 13.92
N ALA A 205 -5.54 -0.33 15.04
CA ALA A 205 -4.12 -0.68 15.06
C ALA A 205 -3.85 -2.02 14.36
N LYS A 206 -4.61 -3.07 14.69
CA LYS A 206 -4.48 -4.39 14.04
C LYS A 206 -4.69 -4.30 12.53
N LYS A 207 -5.71 -3.57 12.05
CA LYS A 207 -5.96 -3.42 10.62
C LYS A 207 -4.84 -2.64 9.90
N VAL A 208 -4.41 -1.50 10.46
CA VAL A 208 -3.34 -0.68 9.88
C VAL A 208 -2.02 -1.44 9.82
N ILE A 209 -1.63 -2.10 10.92
CA ILE A 209 -0.40 -2.90 10.96
C ILE A 209 -0.50 -4.12 10.03
N GLY A 210 -1.68 -4.75 9.92
CA GLY A 210 -1.92 -5.83 8.96
C GLY A 210 -1.65 -5.38 7.51
N ILE A 211 -2.17 -4.21 7.12
CA ILE A 211 -1.90 -3.62 5.80
C ILE A 211 -0.40 -3.36 5.62
N LEU A 212 0.25 -2.65 6.54
CA LEU A 212 1.64 -2.24 6.39
C LEU A 212 2.64 -3.41 6.35
N GLN A 213 2.33 -4.53 7.00
CA GLN A 213 3.24 -5.68 7.06
C GLN A 213 2.97 -6.71 5.95
N ASP A 214 1.68 -6.99 5.71
CA ASP A 214 1.25 -8.17 4.94
C ASP A 214 0.23 -7.88 3.86
N GLY A 215 -0.29 -6.65 3.76
CA GLY A 215 -1.31 -6.26 2.78
C GLY A 215 -0.89 -5.13 1.84
N PHE A 216 0.36 -4.68 1.88
CA PHE A 216 0.85 -3.63 0.98
C PHE A 216 2.31 -3.87 0.57
N PRO A 217 2.67 -3.75 -0.72
CA PRO A 217 4.01 -4.06 -1.22
C PRO A 217 5.06 -2.97 -0.95
N ILE A 218 5.03 -2.33 0.21
CA ILE A 218 6.01 -1.32 0.61
C ILE A 218 7.02 -1.88 1.61
N ARG A 219 8.28 -1.44 1.51
CA ARG A 219 9.35 -1.79 2.44
C ARG A 219 9.59 -0.63 3.41
N ILE A 220 9.09 -0.74 4.64
CA ILE A 220 9.40 0.24 5.70
C ILE A 220 10.82 -0.02 6.18
N LYS A 221 11.75 0.93 6.06
CA LYS A 221 13.16 0.77 6.49
C LYS A 221 13.38 1.29 7.91
N ALA A 222 12.65 2.32 8.34
CA ALA A 222 12.65 2.85 9.69
C ALA A 222 11.34 3.60 10.01
N VAL A 223 11.01 3.69 11.29
CA VAL A 223 9.95 4.54 11.85
C VAL A 223 10.58 5.38 12.96
N HIS A 224 10.86 6.63 12.67
CA HIS A 224 11.37 7.61 13.63
C HIS A 224 10.18 8.32 14.29
N VAL A 225 10.11 8.25 15.61
CA VAL A 225 9.11 8.96 16.40
C VAL A 225 9.80 10.07 17.16
N VAL A 226 9.30 11.30 17.01
CA VAL A 226 9.81 12.49 17.69
C VAL A 226 8.72 13.16 18.49
N ASN A 227 9.13 13.91 19.51
CA ASN A 227 8.26 14.63 20.42
C ASN A 227 7.18 13.74 21.05
N GLU A 228 7.46 12.45 21.25
CA GLU A 228 6.48 11.55 21.81
C GLU A 228 6.17 11.90 23.28
N PRO A 229 4.89 12.08 23.64
CA PRO A 229 4.52 12.43 25.00
C PRO A 229 4.74 11.24 25.94
N ARG A 230 4.76 11.47 27.26
CA ARG A 230 4.89 10.38 28.26
C ARG A 230 3.86 9.26 28.07
N ILE A 231 2.67 9.60 27.57
CA ILE A 231 1.58 8.65 27.27
C ILE A 231 1.85 7.75 26.06
N PHE A 232 2.89 8.01 25.26
CA PHE A 232 3.25 7.21 24.10
C PHE A 232 3.58 5.76 24.46
N LYS A 233 4.09 5.48 25.67
CA LYS A 233 4.25 4.09 26.15
C LYS A 233 2.93 3.30 26.06
N GLY A 234 1.80 3.93 26.39
CA GLY A 234 0.46 3.33 26.27
C GLY A 234 0.01 3.16 24.82
N ILE A 235 0.26 4.16 23.97
CA ILE A 235 -0.01 4.06 22.52
C ILE A 235 0.81 2.91 21.91
N PHE A 236 2.09 2.83 22.25
CA PHE A 236 2.98 1.80 21.75
C PHE A 236 2.55 0.41 22.23
N ALA A 237 2.06 0.28 23.47
CA ALA A 237 1.52 -0.97 23.99
C ALA A 237 0.28 -1.47 23.24
N ILE A 238 -0.50 -0.58 22.62
CA ILE A 238 -1.63 -0.95 21.76
C ILE A 238 -1.14 -1.52 20.41
N ILE A 239 -0.10 -0.93 19.82
CA ILE A 239 0.37 -1.35 18.49
C ILE A 239 1.35 -2.54 18.54
N LYS A 240 2.20 -2.61 19.57
CA LYS A 240 3.30 -3.58 19.70
C LYS A 240 2.86 -5.03 19.55
N PRO A 241 1.72 -5.49 20.12
CA PRO A 241 1.27 -6.87 19.96
C PRO A 241 1.00 -7.30 18.51
N PHE A 242 0.79 -6.34 17.61
CA PHE A 242 0.52 -6.62 16.18
C PHE A 242 1.78 -6.50 15.31
N LEU A 243 2.88 -5.96 15.84
CA LEU A 243 4.13 -5.79 15.11
C LEU A 243 4.91 -7.10 15.05
N LYS A 244 5.34 -7.48 13.85
CA LYS A 244 6.39 -8.49 13.67
C LYS A 244 7.69 -7.93 14.23
N GLU A 245 8.53 -8.80 14.81
CA GLU A 245 9.82 -8.42 15.41
C GLU A 245 10.66 -7.53 14.49
N LYS A 246 10.74 -7.89 13.20
CA LYS A 246 11.45 -7.10 12.18
C LYS A 246 10.97 -5.64 12.07
N ILE A 247 9.68 -5.38 12.22
CA ILE A 247 9.12 -4.02 12.17
C ILE A 247 9.22 -3.35 13.54
N ALA A 248 9.02 -4.08 14.64
CA ALA A 248 9.23 -3.55 15.99
C ALA A 248 10.65 -3.01 16.17
N ASN A 249 11.67 -3.74 15.67
CA ASN A 249 13.08 -3.33 15.71
C ASN A 249 13.42 -2.14 14.78
N ARG A 250 12.45 -1.62 14.02
CA ARG A 250 12.59 -0.44 13.15
C ARG A 250 11.99 0.82 13.77
N PHE A 251 11.39 0.74 14.95
CA PHE A 251 10.94 1.90 15.69
C PHE A 251 12.10 2.53 16.46
N PHE A 252 12.33 3.81 16.22
CA PHE A 252 13.30 4.63 16.93
C PHE A 252 12.55 5.75 17.62
N LEU A 253 12.58 5.77 18.95
CA LEU A 253 11.96 6.82 19.77
C LEU A 253 13.04 7.81 20.16
N HIS A 254 12.86 9.07 19.77
CA HIS A 254 13.86 10.12 19.96
C HIS A 254 13.52 11.08 21.10
N GLY A 255 12.30 11.03 21.64
CA GLY A 255 11.82 12.00 22.62
C GLY A 255 11.91 13.42 22.06
N SER A 256 12.44 14.33 22.87
CA SER A 256 12.75 15.70 22.44
C SER A 256 14.17 15.89 21.91
N ASP A 257 15.00 14.83 21.85
CA ASP A 257 16.38 14.93 21.37
C ASP A 257 16.48 14.75 19.85
N LEU A 258 16.53 15.88 19.14
CA LEU A 258 16.71 15.87 17.69
C LEU A 258 18.10 15.42 17.24
N ASN A 259 19.12 15.37 18.12
CA ASN A 259 20.43 14.84 17.72
C ASN A 259 20.38 13.32 17.47
N SER A 260 19.62 12.60 18.28
CA SER A 260 19.32 11.18 18.05
C SER A 260 18.63 10.95 16.70
N LEU A 261 17.70 11.84 16.31
CA LEU A 261 17.10 11.83 14.97
C LEU A 261 18.16 12.08 13.89
N HIS A 262 19.03 13.08 14.08
CA HIS A 262 20.03 13.49 13.09
C HIS A 262 21.13 12.46 12.84
N THR A 263 21.36 11.54 13.79
CA THR A 263 22.21 10.36 13.58
C THR A 263 21.66 9.43 12.49
N ASN A 264 20.34 9.42 12.27
CA ASN A 264 19.67 8.54 11.32
C ASN A 264 19.16 9.27 10.06
N LEU A 265 18.69 10.51 10.21
CA LEU A 265 18.18 11.35 9.13
C LEU A 265 18.97 12.67 9.10
N PRO A 266 19.77 12.94 8.04
CA PRO A 266 20.65 14.09 8.01
C PRO A 266 19.88 15.41 7.99
N ARG A 267 20.47 16.46 8.56
CA ARG A 267 19.82 17.77 8.70
C ARG A 267 19.46 18.41 7.36
N ASN A 268 20.20 18.14 6.29
CA ASN A 268 20.01 18.73 4.96
C ASN A 268 18.79 18.22 4.19
N ILE A 269 18.10 17.18 4.67
CA ILE A 269 16.83 16.69 4.10
C ILE A 269 15.64 17.02 4.98
N LEU A 270 15.89 17.37 6.25
CA LEU A 270 14.86 17.66 7.22
C LEU A 270 14.47 19.15 7.19
N PRO A 271 13.19 19.47 7.44
CA PRO A 271 12.74 20.83 7.64
C PRO A 271 13.17 21.36 9.02
N LYS A 272 13.05 22.68 9.21
CA LYS A 272 13.49 23.38 10.44
C LYS A 272 12.76 22.90 11.69
N GLU A 273 11.49 22.50 11.57
CA GLU A 273 10.69 21.95 12.67
C GLU A 273 11.31 20.69 13.27
N TYR A 274 12.13 19.98 12.48
CA TYR A 274 12.88 18.80 12.90
C TYR A 274 14.38 19.07 12.99
N GLY A 275 14.78 20.33 13.18
CA GLY A 275 16.17 20.76 13.39
C GLY A 275 17.04 20.72 12.13
N GLY A 276 16.42 20.60 10.95
CA GLY A 276 17.09 20.54 9.67
C GLY A 276 17.35 21.90 9.02
N THR A 277 17.83 21.85 7.78
CA THR A 277 18.22 23.02 6.97
C THR A 277 17.52 23.05 5.60
N ALA A 278 16.55 22.18 5.35
CA ALA A 278 15.83 22.07 4.08
C ALA A 278 14.66 23.07 3.92
N GLY A 279 14.55 24.08 4.78
CA GLY A 279 13.44 25.04 4.80
C GLY A 279 12.35 24.70 5.82
N GLU A 280 11.20 25.36 5.73
CA GLU A 280 10.01 25.02 6.53
C GLU A 280 9.38 23.71 6.01
N LEU A 281 8.59 23.03 6.83
CA LEU A 281 7.87 21.83 6.38
C LEU A 281 6.79 22.19 5.35
N ASP A 282 7.03 21.80 4.10
CA ASP A 282 6.07 21.95 3.01
C ASP A 282 5.06 20.79 2.99
N THR A 283 3.78 21.12 3.15
CA THR A 283 2.67 20.18 3.01
C THR A 283 1.92 20.34 1.69
N ALA A 284 2.09 21.45 0.98
CA ALA A 284 1.30 21.77 -0.20
C ALA A 284 1.78 20.99 -1.44
N THR A 285 3.09 20.84 -1.62
CA THR A 285 3.63 20.17 -2.82
C THR A 285 3.18 18.73 -2.92
N TRP A 286 3.26 17.94 -1.84
CA TRP A 286 2.80 16.55 -1.88
C TRP A 286 1.28 16.44 -2.10
N ASN A 287 0.50 17.34 -1.51
CA ASN A 287 -0.94 17.39 -1.76
C ASN A 287 -1.25 17.65 -3.23
N ALA A 288 -0.52 18.56 -3.87
CA ALA A 288 -0.67 18.84 -5.29
C ALA A 288 -0.33 17.61 -6.16
N VAL A 289 0.71 16.84 -5.79
CA VAL A 289 1.05 15.57 -6.47
C VAL A 289 -0.09 14.56 -6.37
N LEU A 290 -0.70 14.40 -5.19
CA LEU A 290 -1.84 13.51 -5.01
C LEU A 290 -3.04 13.98 -5.83
N LEU A 291 -3.41 15.27 -5.74
CA LEU A 291 -4.54 15.84 -6.49
C LEU A 291 -4.34 15.75 -8.01
N ALA A 292 -3.10 15.91 -8.50
CA ALA A 292 -2.78 15.73 -9.91
C ALA A 292 -2.88 14.26 -10.38
N SER A 293 -2.89 13.30 -9.45
CA SER A 293 -3.05 11.86 -9.73
C SER A 293 -4.50 11.39 -9.55
N GLU A 294 -5.48 12.31 -9.49
CA GLU A 294 -6.91 12.00 -9.25
C GLU A 294 -7.44 10.92 -10.19
N GLU A 295 -7.22 11.05 -11.49
CA GLU A 295 -7.76 10.15 -12.51
C GLU A 295 -7.23 8.72 -12.36
N ASP A 296 -5.95 8.58 -12.00
CA ASP A 296 -5.33 7.27 -11.74
C ASP A 296 -6.01 6.57 -10.56
N PHE A 297 -6.28 7.30 -9.49
CA PHE A 297 -6.96 6.75 -8.31
C PHE A 297 -8.45 6.46 -8.58
N VAL A 298 -9.13 7.28 -9.37
CA VAL A 298 -10.51 7.01 -9.80
C VAL A 298 -10.57 5.72 -10.63
N ARG A 299 -9.62 5.52 -11.54
CA ARG A 299 -9.53 4.31 -12.36
C ARG A 299 -9.26 3.05 -11.53
N GLU A 300 -8.43 3.13 -10.49
CA GLU A 300 -8.05 1.96 -9.69
C GLU A 300 -9.04 1.64 -8.56
N PHE A 301 -9.62 2.66 -7.91
CA PHE A 301 -10.36 2.48 -6.65
C PHE A 301 -11.84 2.90 -6.69
N CYS A 302 -12.31 3.53 -7.77
CA CYS A 302 -13.67 4.07 -7.85
C CYS A 302 -14.54 3.41 -8.93
N GLN A 303 -14.05 2.35 -9.56
CA GLN A 303 -14.84 1.62 -10.56
C GLN A 303 -16.00 0.88 -9.88
N PRO A 304 -17.17 0.78 -10.53
CA PRO A 304 -18.25 -0.06 -10.05
C PRO A 304 -17.72 -1.47 -9.92
N VAL A 305 -17.86 -2.08 -8.73
CA VAL A 305 -17.65 -3.52 -8.60
C VAL A 305 -18.70 -4.15 -9.51
N PRO A 306 -18.32 -4.94 -10.53
CA PRO A 306 -19.31 -5.69 -11.30
C PRO A 306 -20.14 -6.48 -10.28
N ALA A 307 -21.47 -6.46 -10.42
CA ALA A 307 -22.35 -7.27 -9.59
C ALA A 307 -22.01 -8.74 -9.85
N CYS A 308 -21.02 -9.25 -9.13
CA CYS A 308 -20.73 -10.67 -9.10
C CYS A 308 -21.71 -11.22 -8.08
N ASP A 309 -22.75 -11.84 -8.62
CA ASP A 309 -23.72 -12.60 -7.85
C ASP A 309 -23.00 -13.47 -6.83
N SER A 310 -23.56 -13.46 -5.63
CA SER A 310 -23.19 -14.24 -4.46
C SER A 310 -22.88 -15.71 -4.75
N ILE A 311 -21.64 -16.07 -5.08
CA ILE A 311 -21.12 -17.45 -4.94
C ILE A 311 -19.62 -17.42 -4.58
N LEU A 312 -19.34 -17.10 -3.32
CA LEU A 312 -18.28 -17.81 -2.59
C LEU A 312 -19.00 -18.63 -1.53
N GLY A 313 -19.29 -19.89 -1.89
CA GLY A 313 -19.77 -20.88 -0.95
C GLY A 313 -18.83 -20.93 0.25
N GLN A 314 -19.43 -21.03 1.44
CA GLN A 314 -18.72 -21.32 2.67
C GLN A 314 -17.79 -22.51 2.43
N ALA A 315 -16.48 -22.28 2.49
CA ALA A 315 -15.54 -23.37 2.67
C ALA A 315 -15.87 -23.99 4.05
N GLN A 316 -16.61 -25.10 4.04
CA GLN A 316 -16.90 -25.90 5.21
C GLN A 316 -15.57 -26.34 5.82
N LEU A 317 -15.30 -25.85 7.03
CA LEU A 317 -14.37 -26.49 7.94
C LEU A 317 -14.82 -27.96 8.13
N PRO A 318 -13.92 -28.96 8.07
CA PRO A 318 -14.33 -30.34 8.29
C PRO A 318 -14.90 -30.49 9.71
N ALA A 319 -16.19 -30.81 9.78
CA ALA A 319 -16.85 -31.16 11.02
C ALA A 319 -16.45 -32.59 11.40
N GLY A 320 -15.78 -32.74 12.54
CA GLY A 320 -15.43 -34.03 13.11
C GLY A 320 -14.50 -33.89 14.29
N LEU A 321 -15.06 -33.60 15.46
CA LEU A 321 -14.69 -34.11 16.79
C LEU A 321 -15.47 -33.28 17.84
N THR A 322 -16.54 -33.85 18.37
CA THR A 322 -17.30 -33.32 19.50
C THR A 322 -16.77 -33.83 20.83
N SER A 323 -16.75 -32.91 21.80
CA SER A 323 -16.95 -33.04 23.25
C SER A 323 -15.82 -33.56 24.17
N ASP A 324 -15.54 -32.70 25.15
CA ASP A 324 -15.11 -32.93 26.53
C ASP A 324 -13.71 -33.49 26.85
N ALA A 325 -12.80 -32.59 27.22
CA ALA A 325 -11.88 -32.74 28.36
C ALA A 325 -11.11 -31.41 28.63
N PRO A 326 -10.74 -31.11 29.90
CA PRO A 326 -10.50 -29.75 30.39
C PRO A 326 -9.12 -29.18 30.01
N CYS A 327 -9.07 -27.84 29.95
CA CYS A 327 -7.85 -27.05 29.75
C CYS A 327 -6.86 -27.32 30.89
N ASP A 328 -5.78 -28.05 30.59
CA ASP A 328 -4.70 -28.32 31.52
C ASP A 328 -3.89 -27.04 31.78
N ASP A 329 -3.88 -26.67 33.05
CA ASP A 329 -3.34 -25.46 33.64
C ASP A 329 -1.85 -25.68 33.91
N SER A 330 -1.03 -25.75 32.85
CA SER A 330 0.42 -25.95 33.00
C SER A 330 1.23 -25.28 31.90
N MET A 331 1.16 -23.95 31.82
CA MET A 331 2.22 -23.11 31.25
C MET A 331 2.27 -21.70 31.85
N ARG A 332 1.69 -21.52 33.05
CA ARG A 332 1.80 -20.28 33.84
C ARG A 332 3.08 -20.18 34.68
N ALA A 333 4.01 -21.12 34.53
CA ALA A 333 5.18 -21.24 35.39
C ALA A 333 6.52 -21.25 34.65
N VAL A 334 6.65 -20.70 33.42
CA VAL A 334 7.98 -20.46 32.82
C VAL A 334 7.94 -19.24 31.89
N LYS A 335 7.77 -18.04 32.46
CA LYS A 335 8.23 -16.75 31.88
C LYS A 335 8.09 -15.57 32.86
N SER A 336 8.22 -15.86 34.16
CA SER A 336 8.53 -14.87 35.18
C SER A 336 10.04 -14.86 35.36
N GLN A 337 10.72 -14.04 34.58
CA GLN A 337 12.07 -13.49 34.78
C GLN A 337 12.55 -13.01 33.42
N LEU A 338 12.29 -11.73 33.14
CA LEU A 338 13.10 -10.80 32.34
C LEU A 338 12.30 -9.50 32.23
N TYR A 339 12.07 -8.88 33.39
CA TYR A 339 11.75 -7.47 33.51
C TYR A 339 12.77 -6.87 34.48
N SER A 340 13.90 -6.41 33.94
CA SER A 340 14.65 -5.32 34.55
C SER A 340 15.15 -4.39 33.44
N CYS A 341 15.02 -3.09 33.71
CA CYS A 341 15.45 -1.94 32.92
C CYS A 341 14.62 -1.64 31.66
N TYR A 342 13.63 -0.73 31.78
CA TYR A 342 13.43 0.50 30.97
C TYR A 342 12.18 1.29 31.38
#